data_AF-A0A962QP30-F1
#
_entry.id   AF-A0A962QP30-F1
#
_cell.length_a   1.000
_cell.length_b   1.000
_cell.length_c   1.000
_cell.angle_alpha   90.00
_cell.angle_beta   90.00
_cell.angle_gamma   90.00
#
_symmetry.space_group_name_H-M   'P 1'
#
loop_
_entity.id
_entity.type
_entity.pdbx_description
1 polymer ?
#
loop_
_entity_poly.entity_id
_entity_poly.type
_entity_poly.pdbx_seq_one_letter_code
_entity_poly.pdbx_strand_id
1 'polypeptide(L)'
;ERILGGDDFDALARSNSDDKPSAIKGGDLGWSTPGNLVPAFEEQMDQLAIDEISRPFKTQFGWHIVQVLGRRDYDATDETRRDQATKAVRDEKAAEALENYLRKLRDEAYIELRLDDINN
;
A
#
# COMPACT_ATOMS: atom_id res chain seq x y z
N GLU A 1 9.39 11.67 22.55
CA GLU A 1 9.22 12.11 23.95
C GLU A 1 7.82 11.87 24.49
N ARG A 2 6.74 12.28 23.80
CA ARG A 2 5.36 12.07 24.27
C ARG A 2 4.97 10.61 24.57
N ILE A 3 5.24 9.70 23.63
CA ILE A 3 5.03 8.25 23.82
C ILE A 3 5.82 7.71 25.02
N LEU A 4 7.09 8.12 25.17
CA LEU A 4 7.94 7.72 26.30
C LEU A 4 7.51 8.35 27.63
N GLY A 5 6.79 9.47 27.57
CA GLY A 5 6.19 10.16 28.71
C GLY A 5 4.88 9.53 29.20
N GLY A 6 4.40 8.47 28.55
CA GLY A 6 3.17 7.75 28.92
C GLY A 6 1.91 8.26 28.23
N ASP A 7 2.01 9.14 27.22
CA ASP A 7 0.87 9.48 26.37
C ASP A 7 0.40 8.22 25.61
N ASP A 8 -0.91 8.05 25.52
CA ASP A 8 -1.55 6.94 24.80
C ASP A 8 -1.21 6.99 23.29
N PHE A 9 -0.73 5.86 22.76
CA PHE A 9 -0.33 5.73 21.37
C PHE A 9 -1.52 5.97 20.44
N ASP A 10 -2.71 5.45 20.78
CA ASP A 10 -3.92 5.60 19.98
C ASP A 10 -4.34 7.08 19.85
N ALA A 11 -4.21 7.84 20.93
CA ALA A 11 -4.50 9.27 20.94
C ALA A 11 -3.50 10.07 20.10
N LEU A 12 -2.22 9.69 20.14
CA LEU A 12 -1.18 10.30 19.32
C LEU A 12 -1.33 9.97 17.84
N ALA A 13 -1.69 8.72 17.51
CA ALA A 13 -1.95 8.29 16.15
C ALA A 13 -3.17 9.03 15.55
N ARG A 14 -4.26 9.20 16.32
CA ARG A 14 -5.43 9.98 15.90
C ARG A 14 -5.11 11.44 15.54
N SER A 15 -4.15 12.04 16.24
CA SER A 15 -3.83 13.48 16.12
C SER A 15 -2.68 13.78 15.17
N ASN A 16 -1.78 12.83 14.91
CA ASN A 16 -0.55 13.09 14.15
C ASN A 16 -0.33 12.13 12.96
N SER A 17 -1.15 11.10 12.78
CA SER A 17 -0.99 10.20 11.63
C SER A 17 -1.52 10.83 10.35
N ASP A 18 -0.67 10.90 9.33
CA ASP A 18 -1.05 11.32 7.97
C ASP A 18 -1.89 10.26 7.24
N ASP A 19 -1.88 9.01 7.73
CA ASP A 19 -2.71 7.93 7.20
C ASP A 19 -4.13 8.00 7.78
N LYS A 20 -4.99 8.82 7.14
CA LYS A 20 -6.35 9.12 7.62
C LYS A 20 -7.21 7.87 7.95
N PRO A 21 -7.22 6.80 7.13
CA PRO A 21 -7.97 5.57 7.43
C PRO A 21 -7.57 4.90 8.75
N SER A 22 -6.27 4.78 9.03
CA SER A 22 -5.79 4.17 10.29
C SER A 22 -5.83 5.17 11.45
N ALA A 23 -5.58 6.45 11.21
CA ALA A 23 -5.63 7.52 12.23
C ALA A 23 -6.95 7.51 13.01
N ILE A 24 -8.09 7.39 12.31
CA ILE A 24 -9.43 7.34 12.92
C ILE A 24 -9.61 6.12 13.85
N LYS A 25 -8.82 5.06 13.64
CA LYS A 25 -8.80 3.84 14.46
C LYS A 25 -7.65 3.81 15.46
N GLY A 26 -6.99 4.93 15.74
CA GLY A 26 -5.83 4.93 16.65
C GLY A 26 -4.55 4.42 16.01
N GLY A 27 -4.45 4.40 14.68
CA GLY A 27 -3.32 3.84 13.95
C GLY A 27 -3.40 2.32 13.76
N ASP A 28 -4.51 1.68 14.12
CA ASP A 28 -4.70 0.25 13.94
C ASP A 28 -4.74 -0.13 12.45
N LEU A 29 -3.78 -0.98 12.07
CA LEU A 29 -3.63 -1.55 10.72
C LEU A 29 -4.25 -2.95 10.61
N GLY A 30 -4.72 -3.53 11.72
CA GLY A 30 -5.23 -4.89 11.78
C GLY A 30 -4.15 -5.96 11.60
N TRP A 31 -4.57 -7.18 11.26
CA TRP A 31 -3.65 -8.28 10.98
C TRP A 31 -3.03 -8.12 9.60
N SER A 32 -1.71 -7.95 9.55
CA SER A 32 -0.95 -7.96 8.31
C SER A 32 -0.29 -9.31 8.08
N THR A 33 -0.08 -9.65 6.80
CA THR A 33 0.66 -10.84 6.35
C THR A 33 1.97 -10.36 5.72
N PRO A 34 3.08 -11.12 5.83
CA PRO A 34 4.33 -10.75 5.17
C PRO A 34 4.15 -10.49 3.66
N GLY A 35 4.73 -9.40 3.16
CA GLY A 35 4.62 -8.93 1.78
C GLY A 35 3.49 -7.92 1.52
N ASN A 36 2.63 -7.65 2.50
CA ASN A 36 1.58 -6.62 2.38
C ASN A 36 2.05 -5.21 2.74
N LEU A 37 3.15 -5.08 3.49
CA LEU A 37 3.72 -3.79 3.88
C LEU A 37 5.07 -3.54 3.18
N VAL A 38 5.56 -2.31 3.26
CA VAL A 38 6.86 -1.99 2.65
C VAL A 38 8.00 -2.69 3.40
N PRO A 39 9.08 -3.13 2.73
CA PRO A 39 10.13 -3.93 3.37
C PRO A 39 10.73 -3.29 4.63
N ALA A 40 10.97 -1.97 4.60
CA ALA A 40 11.51 -1.24 5.75
C ALA A 40 10.55 -1.22 6.96
N PHE A 41 9.24 -1.32 6.72
CA PHE A 41 8.23 -1.38 7.78
C PHE A 41 8.14 -2.79 8.36
N GLU A 42 8.14 -3.81 7.50
CA GLU A 42 8.15 -5.23 7.92
C GLU A 42 9.40 -5.55 8.74
N GLU A 43 10.57 -5.12 8.30
CA GLU A 43 11.82 -5.33 9.01
C GLU A 43 11.78 -4.74 10.43
N GLN A 44 11.21 -3.54 10.60
CA GLN A 44 11.04 -2.94 11.91
C GLN A 44 10.03 -3.69 12.77
N MET A 45 8.91 -4.14 12.20
CA MET A 45 7.94 -4.96 12.92
C MET A 45 8.54 -6.28 13.40
N ASP A 46 9.35 -6.92 12.57
CA ASP A 46 9.98 -8.22 12.87
C ASP A 46 10.99 -8.13 14.01
N GLN A 47 11.69 -7.00 14.13
CA GLN A 47 12.68 -6.73 15.18
C GLN A 47 12.05 -6.41 16.55
N LEU A 48 10.79 -5.98 16.59
CA LEU A 48 10.11 -5.55 17.81
C LEU A 48 9.46 -6.73 18.55
N ALA A 49 9.54 -6.71 19.89
CA ALA A 49 8.73 -7.58 20.72
C ALA A 49 7.25 -7.16 20.71
N ILE A 50 6.38 -8.05 21.19
CA ILE A 50 4.96 -7.72 21.41
C ILE A 50 4.88 -6.60 22.44
N ASP A 51 3.99 -5.64 22.19
CA ASP A 51 3.77 -4.38 22.90
C ASP A 51 4.95 -3.37 22.86
N GLU A 52 6.03 -3.68 22.15
CA GLU A 52 7.18 -2.78 21.98
C GLU A 52 6.91 -1.73 20.90
N ILE A 53 7.32 -0.49 21.19
CA ILE A 53 7.19 0.65 20.27
C ILE A 53 8.54 0.92 19.61
N SER A 54 8.52 1.07 18.28
CA SER A 54 9.71 1.32 17.48
C SER A 54 10.31 2.70 17.73
N ARG A 55 11.60 2.83 17.39
CA ARG A 55 12.16 4.16 17.12
C ARG A 55 11.58 4.71 15.81
N PRO A 56 11.54 6.04 15.62
CA PRO A 56 11.13 6.61 14.35
C PRO A 56 12.01 6.11 13.21
N PHE A 57 11.41 5.54 12.18
CA PHE A 57 12.10 5.05 10.99
C PHE A 57 11.50 5.64 9.72
N LYS A 58 12.30 5.70 8.66
CA LYS A 58 11.92 6.35 7.40
C LYS A 58 11.52 5.30 6.36
N THR A 59 10.38 5.51 5.71
CA THR A 59 9.98 4.77 4.50
C THR A 59 9.77 5.75 3.34
N GLN A 60 9.37 5.23 2.18
CA GLN A 60 8.96 6.06 1.04
C GLN A 60 7.75 6.96 1.34
N PHE A 61 6.96 6.64 2.37
CA PHE A 61 5.78 7.39 2.78
C PHE A 61 6.06 8.43 3.86
N GLY A 62 7.30 8.51 4.37
CA GLY A 62 7.69 9.48 5.40
C GLY A 62 8.28 8.82 6.63
N TRP A 63 7.97 9.36 7.80
CA TRP A 63 8.45 8.86 9.08
C TRP A 63 7.34 8.10 9.80
N HIS A 64 7.70 6.95 10.37
CA HIS A 64 6.75 6.05 11.00
C HIS A 64 7.25 5.63 12.38
N ILE A 65 6.29 5.37 13.26
CA ILE A 65 6.48 4.69 14.54
C ILE A 65 5.47 3.55 14.53
N VAL A 66 5.92 2.34 14.87
CA VAL A 66 5.06 1.15 14.89
C VAL A 66 5.09 0.48 16.25
N GLN A 67 3.96 -0.11 16.64
CA GLN A 67 3.84 -0.96 17.82
C GLN A 67 3.24 -2.31 17.39
N VAL A 68 3.84 -3.41 17.85
CA VAL A 68 3.36 -4.76 17.53
C VAL A 68 2.41 -5.23 18.62
N LEU A 69 1.10 -5.21 18.37
CA LEU A 69 0.09 -5.63 19.36
C LEU A 69 -0.03 -7.15 19.51
N GLY A 70 0.43 -7.93 18.52
CA GLY A 70 0.35 -9.38 18.58
C GLY A 70 0.92 -10.06 17.34
N ARG A 71 1.26 -11.34 17.50
CA ARG A 71 1.69 -12.23 16.43
C ARG A 71 0.91 -13.54 16.53
N ARG A 72 0.47 -14.08 15.39
CA ARG A 72 -0.26 -15.35 15.34
C ARG A 72 0.16 -16.16 14.12
N ASP A 73 0.23 -17.47 14.28
CA ASP A 73 0.25 -18.40 13.15
C ASP A 73 -1.17 -18.54 12.61
N TYR A 74 -1.36 -18.24 11.34
CA TYR A 74 -2.64 -18.35 10.65
C TYR A 74 -2.40 -18.97 9.28
N ASP A 75 -3.10 -20.08 9.00
CA ASP A 75 -3.07 -20.69 7.67
C ASP A 75 -3.91 -19.84 6.71
N ALA A 76 -3.23 -18.89 6.07
CA ALA A 76 -3.80 -17.98 5.09
C ALA A 76 -3.86 -18.59 3.68
N THR A 77 -3.51 -19.87 3.48
CA THR A 77 -3.24 -20.42 2.14
C THR A 77 -4.41 -20.20 1.18
N ASP A 78 -5.65 -20.46 1.61
CA ASP A 78 -6.83 -20.28 0.77
C ASP A 78 -7.17 -18.80 0.51
N GLU A 79 -6.92 -17.94 1.48
CA GLU A 79 -7.12 -16.48 1.35
C GLU A 79 -6.10 -15.89 0.37
N THR A 80 -4.83 -16.23 0.53
CA THR A 80 -3.75 -15.84 -0.40
C THR A 80 -4.02 -16.33 -1.82
N ARG A 81 -4.49 -17.57 -2.00
CA ARG A 81 -4.86 -18.08 -3.34
C ARG A 81 -6.01 -17.25 -3.95
N ARG A 82 -7.03 -16.91 -3.16
CA ARG A 82 -8.14 -16.08 -3.64
C ARG A 82 -7.70 -14.67 -4.00
N ASP A 83 -6.82 -14.07 -3.22
CA ASP A 83 -6.28 -12.73 -3.49
C ASP A 83 -5.44 -12.71 -4.76
N GLN A 84 -4.58 -13.71 -4.95
CA GLN A 84 -3.79 -13.88 -6.18
C GLN A 84 -4.69 -14.07 -7.40
N ALA A 85 -5.73 -14.90 -7.30
CA ALA A 85 -6.69 -15.10 -8.39
C ALA A 85 -7.45 -13.81 -8.72
N THR A 86 -7.92 -13.09 -7.70
CA THR A 86 -8.64 -11.82 -7.86
C THR A 86 -7.75 -10.76 -8.51
N LYS A 87 -6.49 -10.67 -8.08
CA LYS A 87 -5.50 -9.76 -8.67
C LYS A 87 -5.26 -10.10 -10.14
N ALA A 88 -5.03 -11.37 -10.47
CA ALA A 88 -4.80 -11.81 -11.85
C ALA A 88 -5.98 -11.45 -12.78
N VAL A 89 -7.21 -11.73 -12.34
CA VAL A 89 -8.43 -11.39 -13.10
C VAL A 89 -8.57 -9.86 -13.25
N ARG A 90 -8.27 -9.09 -12.20
CA ARG A 90 -8.32 -7.63 -12.24
C ARG A 90 -7.29 -7.06 -13.22
N ASP A 91 -6.08 -7.60 -13.23
CA ASP A 91 -4.99 -7.18 -14.11
C ASP A 91 -5.32 -7.47 -15.57
N GLU A 92 -5.89 -8.66 -15.86
CA GLU A 92 -6.38 -9.01 -17.21
C GLU A 92 -7.48 -8.04 -17.68
N LYS A 93 -8.48 -7.77 -16.82
CA LYS A 93 -9.56 -6.84 -17.15
C LYS A 93 -9.08 -5.41 -17.32
N ALA A 94 -8.08 -4.98 -16.56
CA ALA A 94 -7.48 -3.66 -16.71
C ALA A 94 -6.74 -3.53 -18.06
N ALA A 95 -6.00 -4.56 -18.48
CA ALA A 95 -5.33 -4.58 -19.77
C ALA A 95 -6.33 -4.52 -20.95
N GLU A 96 -7.40 -5.33 -20.89
CA GLU A 96 -8.49 -5.33 -21.88
C GLU A 96 -9.16 -3.95 -21.96
N ALA A 97 -9.47 -3.34 -20.82
CA ALA A 97 -10.06 -2.01 -20.76
C ALA A 97 -9.14 -0.92 -21.35
N LEU A 98 -7.84 -1.01 -21.09
CA LEU A 98 -6.84 -0.09 -21.62
C LEU A 98 -6.74 -0.18 -23.16
N GLU A 99 -6.71 -1.39 -23.72
CA GLU A 99 -6.67 -1.57 -25.17
C GLU A 99 -7.91 -0.96 -25.83
N ASN A 100 -9.09 -1.27 -25.29
CA ASN A 100 -10.36 -0.72 -25.78
C ASN A 100 -10.39 0.81 -25.71
N TYR A 101 -9.86 1.38 -24.63
CA TYR A 101 -9.76 2.82 -24.46
C TYR A 101 -8.82 3.46 -25.50
N LEU A 102 -7.63 2.89 -25.73
CA LEU A 102 -6.69 3.39 -26.73
C LEU A 102 -7.24 3.30 -28.16
N ARG A 103 -7.99 2.22 -28.46
CA ARG A 103 -8.66 2.07 -29.76
C ARG A 103 -9.66 3.19 -30.00
N LYS A 104 -10.53 3.46 -29.03
CA LYS A 104 -11.50 4.57 -29.11
C LYS A 104 -10.80 5.93 -29.25
N LEU A 105 -9.77 6.18 -28.45
CA LEU A 105 -9.02 7.42 -28.50
C LEU A 105 -8.40 7.66 -29.88
N ARG A 106 -7.86 6.61 -30.51
CA ARG A 106 -7.33 6.67 -31.88
C ARG A 106 -8.43 6.91 -32.91
N ASP A 107 -9.56 6.23 -32.79
CA ASP A 107 -10.65 6.32 -33.76
C ASP A 107 -11.37 7.69 -33.68
N GLU A 108 -11.38 8.34 -32.51
CA GLU A 108 -11.90 9.71 -32.30
C GLU A 108 -10.87 10.80 -32.62
N ALA A 109 -9.58 10.47 -32.67
CA ALA A 109 -8.53 11.42 -32.97
C ALA A 109 -8.49 11.74 -34.48
N TYR A 110 -8.51 13.03 -34.83
CA TYR A 110 -8.19 13.48 -36.18
C TYR A 110 -6.67 13.38 -36.40
N ILE A 111 -6.22 12.37 -37.15
CA ILE A 111 -4.80 12.15 -37.46
C ILE A 111 -4.51 12.69 -38.88
N GLU A 112 -3.82 13.83 -38.97
CA GLU A 112 -3.28 14.35 -40.23
C GLU A 112 -1.84 13.83 -40.40
N LEU A 113 -1.67 12.80 -41.25
CA LEU A 113 -0.34 12.32 -41.65
C LEU A 113 0.21 13.21 -42.77
N ARG A 114 1.08 14.16 -42.43
CA ARG A 114 1.89 14.86 -43.44
C ARG A 114 3.07 13.99 -43.85
N LEU A 115 2.93 13.29 -44.97
CA LEU A 115 3.99 12.48 -45.59
C LEU A 115 4.72 13.25 -46.70
N ASP A 116 4.93 14.56 -46.52
CA ASP A 116 5.50 15.40 -47.58
C ASP A 116 7.04 15.40 -47.65
N ASP A 117 7.74 14.72 -46.73
CA ASP A 117 9.21 14.80 -46.62
C ASP A 117 10.00 13.47 -46.84
N ILE A 118 9.39 12.40 -47.38
CA ILE A 118 10.12 11.11 -47.59
C ILE A 118 10.31 10.74 -49.08
N ASN A 119 9.97 11.60 -50.05
CA ASN A 119 10.35 11.38 -51.45
C ASN A 119 10.57 12.71 -52.18
N ASN A 120 11.73 13.34 -51.97
CA ASN A 120 12.49 14.03 -53.03
C ASN A 120 13.95 14.24 -52.61
#